data_AF-A0A382SM03-F1
#
_entry.id   AF-A0A382SM03-F1
#
_cell.length_a   1.000
_cell.length_b   1.000
_cell.length_c   1.000
_cell.angle_alpha   90.00
_cell.angle_beta   90.00
_cell.angle_gamma   90.00
#
_symmetry.space_group_name_H-M   'P 1'
#
loop_
_entity.id
_entity.type
_entity.pdbx_description
1 polymer ?
#
loop_
_entity_poly.entity_id
_entity_poly.type
_entity_poly.pdbx_seq_one_letter_code
_entity_poly.pdbx_strand_id
1 'polypeptide(L)'
;MVELFNDGGWAMYPLLILLILGIGVAIERLHNLSRAAIDAEDFFKNLEEAINSGGPDKAAELCSATPGPVASVIHAGLLRLDRGLEHVEKAVDNSGAVEMAFLERGMVWLSTVANLAPMIGFLGTVSGMINAFQAIKEAGDVEPSMV
;
A
#
# COMPACT_ATOMS: atom_id res chain seq x y z
N MET A 1 0.01 20.04 24.48
CA MET A 1 0.11 19.35 23.18
C MET A 1 0.78 20.21 22.13
N VAL A 2 0.28 21.42 21.83
CA VAL A 2 0.97 22.33 20.90
C VAL A 2 2.31 22.82 21.45
N GLU A 3 2.39 23.08 22.76
CA GLU A 3 3.67 23.39 23.44
C GLU A 3 4.68 22.26 23.27
N LEU A 4 4.32 21.02 23.63
CA LEU A 4 5.17 19.84 23.41
C LEU A 4 5.61 19.64 21.95
N PHE A 5 4.78 20.03 20.97
CA PHE A 5 5.15 19.97 19.55
C PHE A 5 6.23 21.01 19.22
N ASN A 6 6.11 22.22 19.75
CA ASN A 6 7.10 23.27 19.56
C ASN A 6 8.42 22.93 20.30
N ASP A 7 8.32 22.36 21.49
CA ASP A 7 9.47 21.91 22.29
C ASP A 7 10.19 20.72 21.66
N GLY A 8 9.47 19.86 20.94
CA GLY A 8 10.02 18.74 20.16
C GLY A 8 10.95 19.17 19.01
N GLY A 9 11.04 20.47 18.74
CA GLY A 9 12.02 21.06 17.84
C GLY A 9 11.79 20.75 16.37
N TRP A 10 12.86 20.87 15.58
CA TRP A 10 12.78 20.85 14.12
C TRP A 10 12.24 19.53 13.53
N ALA A 11 12.50 18.38 14.18
CA ALA A 11 12.13 17.06 13.68
C ALA A 11 10.60 16.83 13.64
N MET A 12 9.83 17.60 14.41
CA MET A 12 8.37 17.52 14.44
C MET A 12 7.72 17.96 13.12
N TYR A 13 8.31 18.93 12.41
CA TYR A 13 7.75 19.45 11.16
C TYR A 13 7.83 18.44 9.99
N PRO A 14 8.98 17.79 9.71
CA PRO A 14 9.04 16.72 8.72
C PRO A 14 8.13 15.53 9.07
N LEU A 15 8.01 15.17 10.35
CA LEU A 15 7.09 14.12 10.79
C LEU A 15 5.63 14.46 10.51
N LEU A 16 5.23 15.71 10.76
CA LEU A 16 3.89 16.19 10.44
C LEU A 16 3.60 16.10 8.93
N ILE A 17 4.57 16.46 8.09
CA ILE A 17 4.44 16.34 6.63
C ILE A 17 4.27 14.88 6.22
N LEU A 18 5.12 13.98 6.73
CA LEU A 18 5.03 12.55 6.45
C LEU A 18 3.71 11.94 6.93
N LEU A 19 3.16 12.41 8.05
CA LEU A 19 1.85 11.99 8.55
C LEU A 19 0.74 12.37 7.58
N ILE A 20 0.70 13.64 7.13
CA ILE A 20 -0.32 14.12 6.19
C ILE A 20 -0.24 13.37 4.87
N LEU A 21 0.97 13.20 4.32
CA LEU A 21 1.21 12.43 3.10
C LEU A 21 0.82 10.95 3.27
N GLY A 22 1.22 10.34 4.38
CA GLY A 22 0.92 8.94 4.68
C GLY A 22 -0.59 8.68 4.78
N ILE A 23 -1.32 9.55 5.49
CA ILE A 23 -2.79 9.45 5.58
C ILE A 23 -3.44 9.67 4.21
N GLY A 24 -3.00 10.67 3.45
CA GLY A 24 -3.52 10.95 2.11
C GLY A 24 -3.41 9.75 1.17
N VAL A 25 -2.21 9.15 1.10
CA VAL A 25 -1.97 7.94 0.30
C VAL A 25 -2.75 6.75 0.86
N ALA A 26 -2.82 6.58 2.19
CA ALA A 26 -3.55 5.47 2.79
C ALA A 26 -5.05 5.50 2.43
N ILE A 27 -5.68 6.68 2.46
CA ILE A 27 -7.09 6.85 2.08
C ILE A 27 -7.29 6.55 0.59
N GLU A 28 -6.44 7.11 -0.28
CA GLU A 28 -6.49 6.85 -1.73
C GLU A 28 -6.38 5.34 -2.04
N ARG A 29 -5.45 4.65 -1.36
CA ARG A 29 -5.24 3.21 -1.53
C ARG A 29 -6.39 2.39 -1.00
N LEU A 30 -6.91 2.69 0.19
CA LEU A 30 -8.07 1.99 0.74
C LEU A 30 -9.26 2.09 -0.21
N HIS A 31 -9.54 3.28 -0.75
CA HIS A 31 -10.63 3.46 -1.69
C HIS A 31 -10.42 2.67 -3.00
N ASN A 32 -9.22 2.74 -3.59
CA ASN A 32 -8.91 2.05 -4.84
C ASN A 32 -8.93 0.51 -4.68
N LEU A 33 -8.33 -0.03 -3.62
CA LEU A 33 -8.31 -1.47 -3.37
C LEU A 33 -9.71 -1.99 -3.04
N SER A 34 -10.49 -1.27 -2.23
CA SER A 34 -11.87 -1.66 -1.94
C SER A 34 -12.76 -1.67 -3.19
N ARG A 35 -12.49 -0.81 -4.17
CA ARG A 35 -13.22 -0.83 -5.45
C ARG A 35 -12.75 -1.92 -6.42
N ALA A 36 -11.49 -2.32 -6.32
CA ALA A 36 -10.93 -3.41 -7.12
C ALA A 36 -11.25 -4.79 -6.53
N ALA A 37 -11.64 -4.86 -5.25
CA ALA A 37 -12.06 -6.08 -4.59
C ALA A 37 -13.40 -6.54 -5.18
N ILE A 38 -13.36 -7.67 -5.88
CA ILE A 38 -14.55 -8.42 -6.26
C ILE A 38 -14.76 -9.57 -5.27
N ASP A 39 -16.00 -10.03 -5.14
CA ASP A 39 -16.27 -11.30 -4.49
C ASP A 39 -15.74 -12.43 -5.39
N ALA A 40 -14.52 -12.88 -5.09
CA ALA A 40 -13.86 -13.91 -5.88
C ALA A 40 -14.63 -15.23 -5.82
N GLU A 41 -15.27 -15.55 -4.68
CA GLU A 41 -15.96 -16.82 -4.50
C GLU A 41 -17.21 -16.88 -5.39
N ASP A 42 -18.02 -15.82 -5.38
CA ASP A 42 -19.19 -15.72 -6.25
C ASP A 42 -18.79 -15.60 -7.73
N PHE A 43 -17.68 -14.91 -8.02
CA PHE A 43 -17.15 -14.87 -9.39
C PHE A 43 -16.75 -16.25 -9.91
N PHE A 44 -16.04 -17.05 -9.10
CA PHE A 44 -15.64 -18.40 -9.49
C PHE A 44 -16.84 -19.34 -9.68
N LYS A 45 -17.88 -19.25 -8.83
CA LYS A 45 -19.12 -20.00 -9.00
C LYS A 45 -19.78 -19.68 -10.35
N ASN A 46 -19.95 -18.38 -10.66
CA ASN A 46 -20.53 -17.94 -11.93
C ASN A 46 -19.68 -18.35 -13.14
N LEU A 47 -18.35 -18.36 -12.99
CA LEU A 47 -17.42 -18.79 -14.03
C LEU A 47 -17.56 -20.28 -14.32
N GLU A 48 -17.64 -21.13 -13.30
CA GLU A 48 -17.83 -22.57 -13.45
C GLU A 48 -19.16 -22.88 -14.15
N GLU A 49 -20.24 -22.19 -13.78
CA GLU A 49 -21.54 -22.29 -14.46
C GLU A 49 -21.49 -21.84 -15.92
N ALA A 50 -20.76 -20.76 -16.23
CA ALA A 50 -20.58 -20.28 -17.60
C ALA A 50 -19.83 -21.30 -18.47
N ILE A 51 -18.76 -21.90 -17.94
CA ILE A 51 -17.98 -22.94 -18.61
C ILE A 51 -18.85 -24.18 -18.87
N ASN A 52 -19.59 -24.65 -17.85
CA ASN A 52 -20.43 -25.85 -17.98
C ASN A 52 -21.61 -25.67 -18.93
N SER A 53 -22.17 -24.46 -19.03
CA SER A 53 -23.38 -24.20 -19.83
C SER A 53 -23.11 -23.77 -21.27
N GLY A 54 -21.98 -23.14 -21.56
CA GLY A 54 -21.68 -22.58 -22.88
C GLY A 54 -20.21 -22.63 -23.29
N GLY A 55 -19.37 -23.33 -22.52
CA GLY A 55 -17.96 -23.50 -22.83
C GLY A 55 -17.13 -22.23 -22.62
N PRO A 56 -15.90 -22.21 -23.17
CA PRO A 56 -14.92 -21.15 -22.92
C PRO A 56 -15.32 -19.79 -23.48
N ASP A 57 -16.11 -19.73 -24.56
CA ASP A 57 -16.55 -18.47 -25.16
C ASP A 57 -17.49 -17.70 -24.23
N LYS A 58 -18.44 -18.40 -23.60
CA LYS A 58 -19.38 -17.82 -22.63
C LYS A 58 -18.66 -17.37 -21.35
N ALA A 59 -17.66 -18.13 -20.93
CA ALA A 59 -16.80 -17.76 -19.81
C ALA A 59 -15.99 -16.48 -20.11
N ALA A 60 -15.47 -16.35 -21.33
CA ALA A 60 -14.73 -15.15 -21.75
C ALA A 60 -15.64 -13.91 -21.76
N GLU A 61 -16.89 -14.05 -22.22
CA GLU A 61 -17.88 -12.97 -22.20
C GLU A 61 -18.16 -12.51 -20.75
N LEU A 62 -18.38 -13.44 -19.82
CA LEU A 62 -18.56 -13.12 -18.39
C LEU A 62 -17.36 -12.37 -17.80
N CYS A 63 -16.14 -12.84 -18.09
CA CYS A 63 -14.93 -12.17 -17.62
C CYS A 63 -14.77 -10.77 -18.23
N SER A 64 -15.18 -10.56 -19.49
CA SER A 64 -15.13 -9.24 -20.14
C SER A 64 -16.15 -8.25 -19.56
N ALA A 65 -17.29 -8.75 -19.10
CA ALA A 65 -18.36 -7.96 -18.49
C ALA A 65 -18.11 -7.66 -17.00
N THR A 66 -17.26 -8.44 -16.34
CA THR A 66 -16.97 -8.30 -14.91
C THR A 66 -15.76 -7.39 -14.68
N PRO A 67 -15.93 -6.22 -14.03
CA PRO A 67 -14.78 -5.39 -13.68
C PRO A 67 -14.00 -6.03 -12.54
N GLY A 68 -12.67 -6.13 -12.68
CA GLY A 68 -11.81 -6.58 -11.60
C GLY A 68 -10.53 -7.26 -12.10
N PRO A 69 -9.46 -7.24 -11.30
CA PRO A 69 -8.18 -7.82 -11.68
C PRO A 69 -8.28 -9.33 -11.90
N VAL A 70 -9.05 -10.04 -11.06
CA VAL A 70 -9.24 -11.50 -11.20
C VAL A 70 -9.93 -11.85 -12.52
N ALA A 71 -10.97 -11.11 -12.91
CA ALA A 71 -11.67 -11.32 -14.18
C ALA A 71 -10.75 -11.04 -15.39
N SER A 72 -9.95 -9.96 -15.32
CA SER A 72 -8.95 -9.61 -16.34
C SER A 72 -7.90 -10.72 -16.55
N VAL A 73 -7.40 -11.30 -15.46
CA VAL A 73 -6.42 -12.40 -15.50
C VAL A 73 -7.01 -13.66 -16.13
N ILE A 74 -8.22 -14.07 -15.70
CA ILE A 74 -8.87 -15.27 -16.24
C ILE A 74 -9.23 -15.09 -17.72
N HIS A 75 -9.74 -13.92 -18.11
CA HIS A 75 -10.03 -13.59 -19.49
C HIS A 75 -8.79 -13.75 -20.39
N ALA A 76 -7.62 -13.29 -19.92
CA ALA A 76 -6.37 -13.41 -20.66
C ALA A 76 -5.95 -14.88 -20.89
N GLY A 77 -6.23 -15.76 -19.92
CA GLY A 77 -6.02 -17.20 -20.05
C GLY A 77 -7.01 -17.86 -21.02
N LEU A 78 -8.29 -17.54 -20.91
CA LEU A 78 -9.35 -18.08 -21.77
C LEU A 78 -9.11 -17.77 -23.26
N LEU A 79 -8.62 -16.57 -23.57
CA LEU A 79 -8.29 -16.14 -24.94
C LEU A 79 -7.15 -16.93 -25.61
N ARG A 80 -6.46 -17.81 -24.89
CA ARG A 80 -5.30 -18.58 -25.38
C ARG A 80 -5.47 -20.09 -25.23
N LEU A 81 -6.68 -20.54 -24.91
CA LEU A 81 -7.00 -21.96 -24.79
C LEU A 81 -6.69 -22.76 -26.06
N ASP A 82 -6.82 -22.15 -27.23
CA ASP A 82 -6.52 -22.72 -28.56
C ASP A 82 -5.03 -23.04 -28.75
N ARG A 83 -4.14 -22.44 -27.95
CA ARG A 83 -2.68 -22.56 -28.09
C ARG A 83 -2.05 -23.56 -27.12
N GLY A 84 -2.86 -24.26 -26.34
CA GLY A 84 -2.43 -25.26 -25.37
C GLY A 84 -2.09 -24.69 -23.99
N LEU A 85 -2.00 -25.60 -23.01
CA LEU A 85 -1.91 -25.27 -21.58
C LEU A 85 -0.73 -24.36 -21.22
N GLU A 86 0.45 -24.57 -21.84
CA GLU A 86 1.64 -23.75 -21.56
C GLU A 86 1.41 -22.26 -21.90
N HIS A 87 0.63 -21.98 -22.95
CA HIS A 87 0.35 -20.61 -23.37
C HIS A 87 -0.71 -19.95 -22.48
N VAL A 88 -1.65 -20.74 -21.95
CA VAL A 88 -2.65 -20.29 -20.97
C VAL A 88 -1.95 -19.91 -19.66
N GLU A 89 -1.11 -20.80 -19.13
CA GLU A 89 -0.34 -20.57 -17.90
C GLU A 89 0.51 -19.29 -18.02
N LYS A 90 1.30 -19.16 -19.09
CA LYS A 90 2.09 -17.94 -19.36
C LYS A 90 1.24 -16.68 -19.47
N ALA A 91 0.01 -16.78 -19.95
CA ALA A 91 -0.87 -15.61 -20.08
C ALA A 91 -1.47 -15.18 -18.75
N VAL A 92 -1.86 -16.15 -17.93
CA VAL A 92 -2.31 -15.93 -16.56
C VAL A 92 -1.20 -15.31 -15.73
N ASP A 93 0.02 -15.84 -15.81
CA ASP A 93 1.18 -15.30 -15.07
C ASP A 93 1.50 -13.87 -15.49
N ASN A 94 1.58 -13.61 -16.81
CA ASN A 94 1.89 -12.27 -17.31
C ASN A 94 0.79 -11.26 -16.96
N SER A 95 -0.48 -11.62 -17.16
CA SER A 95 -1.60 -10.74 -16.83
C SER A 95 -1.67 -10.49 -15.31
N GLY A 96 -1.46 -11.55 -14.52
CA GLY A 96 -1.41 -11.47 -13.06
C GLY A 96 -0.31 -10.54 -12.56
N ALA A 97 0.89 -10.62 -13.14
CA ALA A 97 1.98 -9.71 -12.82
C ALA A 97 1.65 -8.24 -13.15
N VAL A 98 0.98 -7.99 -14.28
CA VAL A 98 0.56 -6.63 -14.69
C VAL A 98 -0.51 -6.07 -13.75
N GLU A 99 -1.54 -6.85 -13.44
CA GLU A 99 -2.61 -6.44 -12.51
C GLU A 99 -2.06 -6.22 -11.09
N MET A 100 -1.17 -7.11 -10.62
CA MET A 100 -0.50 -6.96 -9.33
C MET A 100 0.33 -5.67 -9.28
N ALA A 101 1.12 -5.37 -10.31
CA ALA A 101 1.88 -4.12 -10.39
C ALA A 101 0.97 -2.88 -10.38
N PHE A 102 -0.24 -2.96 -10.93
CA PHE A 102 -1.22 -1.89 -10.86
C PHE A 102 -1.78 -1.71 -9.45
N LEU A 103 -2.10 -2.82 -8.75
CA LEU A 103 -2.58 -2.81 -7.36
C LEU A 103 -1.51 -2.31 -6.38
N GLU A 104 -0.24 -2.65 -6.61
CA GLU A 104 0.89 -2.22 -5.79
C GLU A 104 1.32 -0.77 -6.03
N ARG A 105 0.84 -0.13 -7.11
CA ARG A 105 1.13 1.27 -7.40
C ARG A 105 0.84 2.10 -6.14
N GLY A 106 1.73 3.01 -5.77
CA GLY A 106 1.56 3.88 -4.60
C GLY A 106 1.79 3.24 -3.22
N MET A 107 1.86 1.91 -3.09
CA MET A 107 2.30 1.26 -1.84
C MET A 107 3.73 1.65 -1.46
N VAL A 108 4.57 1.97 -2.45
CA VAL A 108 5.94 2.47 -2.27
C VAL A 108 5.99 3.71 -1.38
N TRP A 109 5.02 4.61 -1.49
CA TRP A 109 4.96 5.82 -0.66
C TRP A 109 4.67 5.49 0.81
N LEU A 110 3.74 4.57 1.07
CA LEU A 110 3.47 4.10 2.43
C LEU A 110 4.69 3.42 3.03
N SER A 111 5.39 2.58 2.25
CA SER A 111 6.64 1.96 2.67
C SER A 111 7.73 3.00 2.98
N THR A 112 7.83 4.05 2.17
CA THR A 112 8.80 5.13 2.39
C THR A 112 8.49 5.89 3.68
N VAL A 113 7.22 6.24 3.93
CA VAL A 113 6.81 6.88 5.19
C VAL A 113 7.08 5.98 6.39
N ALA A 114 6.74 4.70 6.28
CA ALA A 114 6.94 3.71 7.35
C ALA A 114 8.42 3.53 7.73
N ASN A 115 9.34 3.68 6.78
CA ASN A 115 10.78 3.60 7.03
C ASN A 115 11.38 4.93 7.50
N LEU A 116 11.00 6.06 6.88
CA LEU A 116 11.61 7.36 7.19
C LEU A 116 11.12 7.96 8.51
N ALA A 117 9.83 7.81 8.85
CA ALA A 117 9.27 8.43 10.04
C ALA A 117 9.97 7.97 11.35
N PRO A 118 10.22 6.68 11.59
CA PRO A 118 10.97 6.23 12.77
C PRO A 118 12.40 6.77 12.81
N MET A 119 13.09 6.83 11.66
CA MET A 119 14.45 7.34 11.58
C MET A 119 14.53 8.83 11.93
N ILE A 120 13.58 9.64 11.44
CA ILE A 120 13.48 11.07 11.76
C ILE A 120 13.13 11.26 13.23
N GLY A 121 12.19 10.46 13.75
CA GLY A 121 11.82 10.50 15.17
C GLY A 121 13.02 10.19 16.07
N PHE A 122 13.77 9.12 15.76
CA PHE A 122 14.99 8.77 16.49
C PHE A 122 16.07 9.86 16.40
N LEU A 123 16.26 10.46 15.22
CA LEU A 123 17.17 11.59 15.08
C LEU A 123 16.74 12.78 15.95
N GLY A 124 15.44 13.05 16.01
CA GLY A 124 14.86 14.10 16.86
C GLY A 124 15.13 13.86 18.35
N THR A 125 14.95 12.63 18.85
CA THR A 125 15.20 12.31 20.25
C THR A 125 16.68 12.44 20.62
N VAL A 126 17.59 11.99 19.75
CA VAL A 126 19.04 12.15 19.95
C VAL A 126 19.43 13.63 19.95
N SER A 127 18.89 14.42 19.01
CA SER A 127 19.15 15.87 18.96
C SER A 127 18.65 16.59 20.21
N GLY A 128 17.47 16.24 20.72
CA GLY A 128 16.92 16.82 21.95
C GLY A 128 17.77 16.49 23.17
N MET A 129 18.24 15.24 23.27
CA MET A 129 19.12 14.81 24.35
C MET A 129 20.46 15.55 24.35
N ILE A 130 21.06 15.79 23.17
CA ILE A 130 22.29 16.57 23.04
C ILE A 130 22.08 18.00 23.57
N ASN A 131 20.98 18.65 23.17
CA ASN A 131 20.65 20.00 23.63
C ASN A 131 20.43 20.06 25.15
N ALA A 132 19.73 19.07 25.72
CA ALA A 132 19.49 18.99 27.16
C ALA A 132 20.81 18.89 27.96
N PHE A 133 21.73 18.02 27.53
CA PHE A 133 23.04 17.90 28.18
C PHE A 133 23.91 19.15 28.02
N GLN A 134 23.80 19.84 26.88
CA GLN A 134 24.50 21.11 26.68
C GLN A 134 23.98 22.20 27.63
N ALA A 135 22.66 22.30 27.79
CA ALA A 135 22.04 23.23 28.74
C ALA A 135 22.46 22.93 30.20
N ILE A 136 22.49 21.65 30.60
CA ILE A 136 22.97 21.24 31.93
C ILE A 136 24.44 21.64 32.14
N LYS A 137 25.29 21.45 31.12
CA LYS A 137 26.71 21.83 31.19
C LYS A 137 26.89 23.34 31.34
N GLU A 138 26.06 24.14 30.66
CA GLU A 138 26.12 25.61 30.69
C GLU A 138 25.58 26.19 32.01
N ALA A 139 24.58 25.54 32.62
CA ALA A 139 23.97 26.00 33.88
C ALA A 139 24.89 25.88 35.11
N GLY A 140 25.90 25.01 35.09
CA GLY A 140 26.96 24.93 36.10
C GLY A 140 26.53 24.39 37.49
N ASP A 141 25.26 24.44 37.85
CA ASP A 141 24.68 23.88 39.08
C ASP A 141 23.43 23.05 38.75
N VAL A 142 23.36 21.82 39.26
CA VAL A 142 22.36 20.83 38.86
C VAL A 142 21.22 20.85 39.87
N GLU A 143 20.12 21.53 39.55
CA GLU A 143 18.84 21.33 40.23
C GLU A 143 17.95 20.46 39.30
N PRO A 144 17.76 19.16 39.61
CA PRO A 144 17.07 18.21 38.73
C PRO A 144 15.58 18.50 38.49
N SER A 145 15.03 19.55 39.10
CA SER A 145 13.62 19.96 39.01
C SER A 145 13.32 20.95 37.87
N MET A 146 14.34 21.47 37.17
CA MET A 146 14.23 22.51 36.14
C MET A 146 14.37 21.98 34.69
N VAL A 147 14.47 20.66 34.48
CA VAL A 147 14.64 19.99 33.17
C VAL A 147 13.53 19.01 32.87
#